data_AF-A0A848HP36-F1
#
_entry.id   AF-A0A848HP36-F1
#
_cell.length_a   1.000
_cell.length_b   1.000
_cell.length_c   1.000
_cell.angle_alpha   90.00
_cell.angle_beta   90.00
_cell.angle_gamma   90.00
#
_symmetry.space_group_name_H-M   'P 1'
#
loop_
_entity.id
_entity.type
_entity.pdbx_description
1 polymer ?
#
loop_
_entity_poly.entity_id
_entity_poly.type
_entity_poly.pdbx_seq_one_letter_code
_entity_poly.pdbx_strand_id
1 'polypeptide(L)' 'MKVIAEGVESADQRDWLASQHCDDVQGFLFGQPVLPDEFELLLASQPFMTGPPHRIQSPS' A
#
# COMPACT_ATOMS: atom_id res chain seq x y z
N MET A 1 1.57 -18.15 0.31
CA MET A 1 0.39 -17.60 1.01
C MET A 1 0.47 -16.09 0.89
N LYS A 2 -0.61 -15.41 0.48
CA LYS A 2 -0.64 -13.94 0.38
C LYS A 2 -1.05 -13.40 1.75
N VAL A 3 -0.24 -12.54 2.35
CA VAL A 3 -0.51 -11.91 3.65
C VAL A 3 -0.52 -10.39 3.47
N ILE A 4 -1.42 -9.73 4.16
CA ILE A 4 -1.53 -8.26 4.19
C ILE A 4 -1.23 -7.81 5.61
N ALA A 5 -0.25 -6.92 5.78
CA ALA A 5 0.00 -6.29 7.07
C ALA A 5 -0.80 -4.98 7.18
N GLU A 6 -1.73 -4.94 8.13
CA GLU A 6 -2.57 -3.76 8.40
C GLU A 6 -1.98 -2.91 9.53
N GLY A 7 -2.30 -1.61 9.54
CA GLY A 7 -1.83 -0.67 10.56
C GLY A 7 -0.43 -0.10 10.32
N VAL A 8 0.02 -0.01 9.07
CA VAL A 8 1.32 0.60 8.73
C VAL A 8 1.22 2.13 8.72
N GLU A 9 1.80 2.76 9.72
CA GLU A 9 1.75 4.20 9.98
C GLU A 9 3.08 4.91 9.71
N SER A 10 4.21 4.18 9.67
CA SER A 10 5.54 4.76 9.46
C SER A 10 6.37 4.05 8.37
N ALA A 11 7.31 4.78 7.78
CA ALA A 11 8.26 4.23 6.81
C ALA A 11 9.11 3.09 7.42
N ASP A 12 9.49 3.20 8.70
CA ASP A 12 10.26 2.15 9.39
C ASP A 12 9.47 0.83 9.49
N GLN A 13 8.17 0.90 9.75
CA GLN A 13 7.30 -0.29 9.76
C GLN A 13 7.20 -0.92 8.37
N ARG A 14 7.01 -0.10 7.32
CA ARG A 14 7.00 -0.56 5.93
C ARG A 14 8.31 -1.27 5.58
N ASP A 15 9.45 -0.67 5.91
CA ASP A 15 10.77 -1.17 5.55
C ASP A 15 11.09 -2.47 6.31
N TRP A 16 10.68 -2.56 7.57
CA TRP A 16 10.76 -3.80 8.32
C TRP A 16 9.88 -4.90 7.69
N LEU A 17 8.62 -4.62 7.36
CA LEU A 17 7.72 -5.57 6.69
C LEU A 17 8.28 -6.05 5.34
N ALA A 18 8.88 -5.15 4.56
CA ALA A 18 9.58 -5.49 3.31
C ALA A 18 10.72 -6.48 3.54
N SER A 19 11.50 -6.30 4.61
CA SER A 19 12.59 -7.21 4.99
C SER A 19 12.11 -8.59 5.40
N GLN A 20 10.85 -8.70 5.85
CA GLN A 20 10.20 -9.97 6.19
C GLN A 20 9.47 -10.59 4.99
N HIS A 21 9.66 -10.06 3.78
CA HIS A 21 8.98 -10.49 2.56
C HIS A 21 7.44 -10.36 2.63
N CYS A 22 6.94 -9.36 3.37
CA CYS A 22 5.55 -8.96 3.32
C CYS A 22 5.33 -8.04 2.11
N ASP A 23 4.61 -8.54 1.11
CA ASP A 23 4.43 -7.88 -0.19
C ASP A 23 3.30 -6.83 -0.20
N ASP A 24 2.31 -6.96 0.68
CA ASP A 24 1.08 -6.16 0.70
C ASP A 24 0.86 -5.52 2.08
N VAL A 25 0.57 -4.22 2.10
CA VAL A 25 0.33 -3.44 3.32
C VAL A 25 -0.86 -2.50 3.20
N GLN A 26 -1.48 -2.22 4.34
CA GLN A 26 -2.50 -1.19 4.49
C GLN A 26 -2.20 -0.37 5.74
N GLY A 27 -2.34 0.95 5.64
CA GLY A 27 -2.25 1.82 6.81
C GLY A 27 -2.14 3.29 6.45
N PHE A 28 -2.13 4.14 7.46
CA PHE A 28 -2.21 5.59 7.31
C PHE A 28 -0.99 6.19 6.61
N LEU A 29 0.13 5.46 6.56
CA LEU A 29 1.29 5.84 5.73
C LEU A 29 0.91 5.99 4.25
N PHE A 30 -0.03 5.18 3.76
CA PHE A 30 -0.43 5.13 2.35
C PHE A 30 -1.75 5.88 2.08
N GLY A 31 -2.65 5.89 3.05
CA GLY A 31 -3.93 6.57 2.94
C GLY A 31 -4.79 6.36 4.17
N GLN A 32 -5.55 7.38 4.54
CA GLN A 32 -6.59 7.24 5.54
C GLN A 32 -7.82 6.54 4.93
N PRO A 33 -8.68 5.91 5.74
CA PRO A 33 -10.00 5.50 5.29
C PRO A 33 -10.76 6.71 4.76
N VAL A 34 -11.39 6.56 3.61
CA VAL A 34 -12.15 7.61 2.94
C VAL A 34 -13.60 7.17 2.78
N LEU A 35 -14.50 8.12 2.53
CA LEU A 35 -15.88 7.81 2.16
C LEU A 35 -15.94 7.15 0.77
N PRO A 36 -17.00 6.40 0.45
CA PRO A 36 -17.15 5.76 -0.86
C PRO A 36 -17.02 6.74 -2.04
N ASP A 37 -17.69 7.89 -1.98
CA ASP A 37 -17.66 8.89 -3.05
C ASP A 37 -16.24 9.47 -3.25
N GLU A 38 -15.48 9.63 -2.16
CA GLU A 38 -14.09 10.07 -2.22
C GLU A 38 -13.18 9.00 -2.81
N PHE A 39 -13.44 7.72 -2.51
CA PHE A 39 -12.72 6.60 -3.12
C PHE A 39 -12.91 6.53 -4.63
N GLU A 40 -14.13 6.77 -5.13
CA GLU A 40 -14.41 6.82 -6.58
C GLU A 40 -13.61 7.93 -7.28
N LEU A 41 -13.52 9.11 -6.65
CA LEU A 41 -12.71 10.21 -7.17
C LEU A 41 -11.21 9.89 -7.18
N LEU A 42 -10.70 9.22 -6.13
CA LEU A 42 -9.32 8.74 -6.09
C LEU A 42 -9.08 7.73 -7.23
N LEU A 43 -9.99 6.78 -7.45
CA LEU A 43 -9.85 5.79 -8.51
C LEU A 43 -9.87 6.43 -9.91
N ALA A 44 -10.73 7.42 -10.13
CA ALA A 44 -10.85 8.13 -11.41
C ALA A 44 -9.68 9.07 -11.70
N SER A 45 -8.99 9.57 -10.68
CA SER A 45 -7.86 10.49 -10.82
C SER A 45 -6.50 9.78 -11.00
N GLN A 46 -6.45 8.48 -10.72
CA GLN A 46 -5.24 7.69 -10.92
C GLN A 46 -5.07 7.35 -12.42
N PRO A 47 -3.89 7.61 -13.02
CA PRO A 47 -3.61 7.06 -14.34
C PRO A 47 -3.73 5.54 -14.27
N PHE A 48 -4.38 4.92 -15.24
CA PHE A 48 -4.46 3.46 -15.32
C PHE A 48 -3.04 2.89 -15.31
N MET A 49 -2.64 2.31 -14.19
CA MET A 49 -1.30 1.76 -14.04
C MET A 49 -1.23 0.45 -14.81
N THR A 50 -0.50 0.44 -15.93
CA THR A 50 -0.14 -0.77 -16.68
C THR A 50 1.06 -1.51 -16.08
N GLY A 51 1.60 -1.02 -14.96
CA GLY A 51 2.68 -1.66 -14.21
C GLY A 51 2.19 -2.73 -13.22
N PRO A 52 3.06 -3.64 -12.76
CA PRO A 52 2.73 -4.56 -11.68
C PRO A 52 2.31 -3.77 -10.42
N PRO A 53 1.39 -4.30 -9.59
CA PRO A 53 0.99 -3.63 -8.35
C PRO A 53 2.23 -3.32 -7.52
N HIS A 54 2.23 -2.15 -6.88
CA HIS A 54 3.34 -1.64 -6.07
C HIS A 54 3.56 -2.60 -4.88
N ARG A 55 4.36 -3.66 -5.09
CA ARG A 55 4.91 -4.46 -4.01
C ARG A 55 5.87 -3.58 -3.24
N ILE A 56 5.94 -3.78 -1.94
CA ILE A 56 7.03 -3.24 -1.13
C ILE A 56 8.30 -3.93 -1.63
N GLN A 57 8.94 -3.39 -2.66
CA GLN A 57 10.19 -3.94 -3.14
C GLN A 57 11.22 -3.71 -2.03
N SER A 58 11.75 -4.81 -1.48
CA SER A 58 12.97 -4.77 -0.68
C SER A 58 14.04 -4.05 -1.52
N PRO A 59 14.80 -3.09 -0.96
CA PRO A 59 15.95 -2.55 -1.67
C PRO A 59 16.96 -3.69 -1.92
N SER A 60 17.44 -3.79 -3.17
CA SER A 60 18.51 -4.70 -3.58
C SER A 60 19.78 -4.53 -2.74
#